data_AF-A0A1A8XSQ8-F1
#
_entry.id   AF-A0A1A8XSQ8-F1
#
_cell.length_a   1.000
_cell.length_b   1.000
_cell.length_c   1.000
_cell.angle_alpha   90.00
_cell.angle_beta   90.00
_cell.angle_gamma   90.00
#
_symmetry.space_group_name_H-M   'P 1'
#
loop_
_entity.id
_entity.type
_entity.pdbx_description
1 polymer ?
#
loop_
_entity_poly.entity_id
_entity_poly.type
_entity_poly.pdbx_seq_one_letter_code
_entity_poly.pdbx_strand_id
1 'polypeptide(L)'
;MSYPDHQNDSRRSARGALLAALFSVVVTACAPNAWRPDPRYAAFLDQVQNKCGNERIGSREIGSRNSTSDLTQDAYFLDLTSRFYHGEIPRDDYANSLAGSYGGAADSVGIRCLLGLIPVPEAVPPSRMPRYQ
;
A
#
# COMPACT_ATOMS: atom_id res chain seq x y z
N MET A 1 54.44 5.61 19.15
CA MET A 1 53.17 5.20 19.78
C MET A 1 53.45 4.77 21.21
N SER A 2 53.09 5.60 22.19
CA SER A 2 53.11 5.28 23.63
C SER A 2 51.86 5.88 24.25
N TYR A 3 51.16 5.09 25.06
CA TYR A 3 50.16 5.57 26.01
C TYR A 3 50.89 6.29 27.16
N PRO A 4 50.25 7.28 27.78
CA PRO A 4 49.94 7.03 29.19
C PRO A 4 48.51 7.42 29.59
N ASP A 5 48.04 6.61 30.55
CA ASP A 5 46.92 6.83 31.45
C ASP A 5 47.33 7.78 32.59
N HIS A 6 46.34 8.27 33.35
CA HIS A 6 46.36 9.14 34.53
C HIS A 6 45.94 10.59 34.23
N GLN A 7 45.07 11.25 34.98
CA GLN A 7 44.45 10.89 36.25
C GLN A 7 43.22 11.79 36.43
N ASN A 8 42.16 11.17 36.93
CA ASN A 8 40.98 11.81 37.47
C ASN A 8 41.34 12.56 38.76
N ASP A 9 41.34 13.90 38.75
CA ASP A 9 41.03 14.68 39.95
C ASP A 9 40.79 16.16 39.64
N SER A 10 39.51 16.54 39.68
CA SER A 10 39.10 17.90 40.06
C SER A 10 37.67 17.84 40.63
N ARG A 11 37.51 17.08 41.71
CA ARG A 11 36.42 17.35 42.66
C ARG A 11 36.75 18.63 43.42
N ARG A 12 36.16 19.76 43.02
CA ARG A 12 35.60 20.80 43.90
C ARG A 12 35.17 22.01 43.07
N SER A 13 33.89 22.05 42.70
CA SER A 13 33.13 23.27 42.92
C SER A 13 31.71 22.89 43.28
N ALA A 14 31.29 23.41 44.41
CA ALA A 14 30.15 22.95 45.18
C ALA A 14 28.86 23.61 44.73
N ARG A 15 27.75 22.87 44.94
CA ARG A 15 26.36 23.36 45.07
C ARG A 15 25.67 23.77 43.76
N GLY A 16 24.83 22.87 43.25
CA GLY A 16 23.82 23.26 42.26
C GLY A 16 23.02 22.09 41.73
N ALA A 17 21.96 21.73 42.47
CA ALA A 17 20.77 21.00 42.04
C ALA A 17 20.90 19.55 41.52
N LEU A 18 20.33 18.67 42.34
CA LEU A 18 19.85 17.32 42.08
C LEU A 18 18.72 17.28 41.03
N LEU A 19 18.69 16.18 40.24
CA LEU A 19 17.52 15.53 39.60
C LEU A 19 16.89 16.29 38.41
N ALA A 20 16.44 15.71 37.31
CA ALA A 20 16.09 14.33 36.98
C ALA A 20 16.17 14.13 35.45
N ALA A 21 16.49 12.91 35.03
CA ALA A 21 16.33 12.44 33.67
C ALA A 21 14.84 12.46 33.26
N LEU A 22 14.52 13.00 32.08
CA LEU A 22 13.30 12.68 31.35
C LEU A 22 13.61 12.60 29.85
N PHE A 23 14.00 11.40 29.43
CA PHE A 23 13.89 10.96 28.04
C PHE A 23 12.41 11.05 27.65
N SER A 24 12.03 12.07 26.89
CA SER A 24 10.70 12.14 26.28
C SER A 24 10.75 11.41 24.94
N VAL A 25 10.79 10.08 24.97
CA VAL A 25 10.45 9.28 23.78
C VAL A 25 8.94 9.37 23.63
N VAL A 26 8.48 10.35 22.87
CA VAL A 26 7.09 10.38 22.40
C VAL A 26 6.97 9.32 21.32
N VAL A 27 6.69 8.07 21.73
CA VAL A 27 6.18 7.07 20.80
C VAL A 27 4.76 7.52 20.47
N THR A 28 4.59 8.28 19.39
CA THR A 28 3.28 8.41 18.75
C THR A 28 2.89 7.02 18.30
N ALA A 29 2.09 6.33 19.11
CA ALA A 29 1.34 5.17 18.69
C ALA A 29 0.31 5.62 17.64
N CYS A 30 0.79 5.83 16.41
CA CYS A 30 -0.07 5.87 15.23
C CYS A 30 -0.85 4.56 15.26
N ALA A 31 -2.17 4.66 15.41
CA ALA A 31 -3.09 3.56 15.63
C ALA A 31 -2.60 2.24 14.98
N PRO A 32 -2.22 1.20 15.76
CA PRO A 32 -1.70 -0.05 15.21
C PRO A 32 -2.74 -0.82 14.37
N ASN A 33 -3.95 -0.26 14.24
CA ASN A 33 -5.12 -0.85 13.62
C ASN A 33 -5.53 -0.14 12.32
N ALA A 34 -4.88 0.98 11.96
CA ALA A 34 -5.18 1.71 10.72
C ALA A 34 -4.65 0.99 9.45
N TRP A 35 -3.81 -0.04 9.63
CA TRP A 35 -3.16 -0.78 8.57
C TRP A 35 -3.47 -2.27 8.65
N ARG A 36 -4.75 -2.66 8.64
CA ARG A 36 -5.08 -4.03 8.23
C ARG A 36 -5.36 -4.00 6.73
N PRO A 37 -4.45 -4.49 5.89
CA PRO A 37 -4.75 -4.70 4.47
C PRO A 37 -5.98 -5.60 4.39
N ASP A 38 -6.94 -5.28 3.53
CA ASP A 38 -8.04 -6.21 3.25
C ASP A 38 -7.43 -7.52 2.72
N PRO A 39 -7.55 -8.63 3.45
CA PRO A 39 -6.94 -9.89 3.04
C PRO A 39 -7.53 -10.42 1.73
N ARG A 40 -8.78 -10.05 1.39
CA ARG A 40 -9.40 -10.42 0.12
C ARG A 40 -8.82 -9.64 -1.04
N TYR A 41 -8.59 -8.34 -0.84
CA TYR A 41 -7.92 -7.51 -1.83
C TYR A 41 -6.47 -7.95 -2.04
N ALA A 42 -5.73 -8.26 -0.96
CA ALA A 42 -4.38 -8.81 -1.06
C ALA A 42 -4.36 -10.14 -1.85
N ALA A 43 -5.26 -11.07 -1.54
CA ALA A 43 -5.39 -12.33 -2.28
C ALA A 43 -5.82 -12.11 -3.75
N PHE A 44 -6.58 -11.06 -4.04
CA PHE A 44 -6.90 -10.67 -5.41
C PHE A 44 -5.65 -10.16 -6.15
N LEU A 45 -4.82 -9.33 -5.53
CA LEU A 45 -3.55 -8.88 -6.13
C LEU A 45 -2.61 -10.07 -6.37
N ASP A 46 -2.58 -11.06 -5.48
CA ASP A 46 -1.84 -12.31 -5.73
C ASP A 46 -2.37 -13.04 -6.97
N GLN A 47 -3.70 -13.08 -7.18
CA GLN A 47 -4.27 -13.66 -8.40
C GLN A 47 -3.93 -12.86 -9.65
N VAL A 48 -3.93 -11.51 -9.56
CA VAL A 48 -3.49 -10.64 -10.65
C VAL A 48 -2.06 -10.95 -11.04
N GLN A 49 -1.15 -11.03 -10.06
CA GLN A 49 0.25 -11.33 -10.34
C GLN A 49 0.42 -12.75 -10.91
N ASN A 50 -0.31 -13.74 -10.40
CA ASN A 50 -0.19 -15.13 -10.86
C ASN A 50 -0.80 -15.38 -12.24
N LYS A 51 -1.90 -14.70 -12.61
CA LYS A 51 -2.64 -14.96 -13.85
C LYS A 51 -2.36 -13.94 -14.95
N CYS A 52 -2.18 -12.68 -14.58
CA CYS A 52 -1.95 -11.58 -15.52
C CYS A 52 -0.50 -11.07 -15.50
N GLY A 53 0.37 -11.58 -14.63
CA GLY A 53 1.70 -11.01 -14.42
C GLY A 53 2.61 -10.93 -15.64
N ASN A 54 2.40 -11.81 -16.64
CA ASN A 54 3.15 -11.83 -17.91
C ASN A 54 2.56 -10.90 -18.98
N GLU A 55 1.39 -10.32 -18.72
CA GLU A 55 0.74 -9.39 -19.64
C GLU A 55 1.23 -7.96 -19.43
N ARG A 56 1.01 -7.13 -20.45
CA ARG A 56 1.44 -5.74 -20.47
C ARG A 56 0.28 -4.77 -20.60
N ILE A 57 0.44 -3.61 -20.00
CA ILE A 57 -0.39 -2.43 -20.22
C ILE A 57 0.54 -1.34 -20.76
N GLY A 58 0.42 -1.07 -22.06
CA GLY A 58 1.32 -0.17 -22.75
C GLY A 58 2.78 -0.59 -22.60
N SER A 59 3.60 0.29 -22.03
CA SER A 59 5.02 0.02 -21.80
C SER A 59 5.30 -0.76 -20.52
N ARG A 60 4.31 -0.97 -19.64
CA ARG A 60 4.46 -1.54 -18.30
C ARG A 60 4.02 -3.01 -18.24
N GLU A 61 4.64 -3.77 -17.35
CA GLU A 61 4.31 -5.18 -17.09
C GLU A 61 3.45 -5.28 -15.83
N ILE A 62 2.44 -6.15 -15.84
CA ILE A 62 1.49 -6.23 -14.72
C ILE A 62 2.11 -6.84 -13.47
N GLY A 63 3.00 -7.84 -13.58
CA GLY A 63 3.44 -8.60 -12.42
C GLY A 63 4.76 -9.33 -12.62
N SER A 64 5.74 -8.67 -13.23
CA SER A 64 7.07 -9.25 -13.36
C SER A 64 7.84 -9.03 -12.06
N ARG A 65 7.95 -10.09 -11.24
CA ARG A 65 8.64 -10.13 -9.92
C ARG A 65 10.11 -9.66 -9.95
N ASN A 66 10.68 -9.44 -11.12
CA ASN A 66 12.05 -8.96 -11.33
C ASN A 66 12.13 -7.72 -12.23
N SER A 67 11.00 -7.04 -12.46
CA SER A 67 10.93 -5.86 -13.32
C SER A 67 10.77 -4.60 -12.48
N THR A 68 11.59 -3.60 -12.77
CA THR A 68 11.46 -2.25 -12.20
C THR A 68 10.17 -1.54 -12.64
N SER A 69 9.40 -2.16 -13.53
CA SER A 69 8.15 -1.65 -14.11
C SER A 69 6.90 -2.41 -13.63
N ASP A 70 6.99 -3.16 -12.52
CA ASP A 70 5.90 -3.92 -11.94
C ASP A 70 4.75 -3.00 -11.48
N LEU A 71 3.61 -3.09 -12.16
CA LEU A 71 2.42 -2.31 -11.83
C LEU A 71 1.85 -2.67 -10.46
N THR A 72 2.02 -3.90 -9.97
CA THR A 72 1.50 -4.29 -8.65
C THR A 72 2.22 -3.61 -7.48
N GLN A 73 3.30 -2.88 -7.74
CA GLN A 73 3.99 -2.02 -6.76
C GLN A 73 3.71 -0.52 -6.96
N ASP A 74 3.03 -0.15 -8.04
CA ASP A 74 2.73 1.24 -8.39
C ASP A 74 1.54 1.76 -7.56
N ALA A 75 1.75 2.84 -6.81
CA ALA A 75 0.73 3.35 -5.89
C ALA A 75 -0.56 3.80 -6.59
N TYR A 76 -0.44 4.34 -7.80
CA TYR A 76 -1.61 4.76 -8.58
C TYR A 76 -2.38 3.54 -9.11
N PHE A 77 -1.67 2.50 -9.57
CA PHE A 77 -2.29 1.24 -9.95
C PHE A 77 -3.06 0.63 -8.78
N LEU A 78 -2.43 0.56 -7.59
CA LEU A 78 -3.03 -0.02 -6.39
C LEU A 78 -4.25 0.76 -5.90
N ASP A 79 -4.23 2.09 -5.98
CA ASP A 79 -5.38 2.94 -5.66
C ASP A 79 -6.54 2.70 -6.63
N LEU A 80 -6.31 2.84 -7.94
CA LEU A 80 -7.32 2.61 -8.97
C LEU A 80 -7.93 1.22 -8.90
N THR A 81 -7.08 0.21 -8.75
CA THR A 81 -7.51 -1.19 -8.69
C THR A 81 -8.32 -1.46 -7.43
N SER A 82 -7.96 -0.84 -6.30
CA SER A 82 -8.74 -0.92 -5.07
C SER A 82 -10.12 -0.30 -5.27
N ARG A 83 -10.19 0.90 -5.85
CA ARG A 83 -11.46 1.58 -6.13
C ARG A 83 -12.34 0.75 -7.06
N PHE A 84 -11.77 0.15 -8.11
CA PHE A 84 -12.53 -0.72 -9.01
C PHE A 84 -12.98 -2.01 -8.31
N TYR A 85 -12.10 -2.65 -7.54
CA TYR A 85 -12.40 -3.86 -6.77
C TYR A 85 -13.56 -3.65 -5.78
N HIS A 86 -13.61 -2.49 -5.13
CA HIS A 86 -14.69 -2.11 -4.21
C HIS A 86 -15.93 -1.52 -4.91
N GLY A 87 -15.94 -1.44 -6.24
CA GLY A 87 -17.06 -0.94 -7.03
C GLY A 87 -17.26 0.58 -6.98
N GLU A 88 -16.24 1.34 -6.59
CA GLU A 88 -16.28 2.81 -6.50
C GLU A 88 -16.14 3.49 -7.87
N ILE A 89 -15.49 2.81 -8.83
CA ILE A 89 -15.40 3.26 -10.22
C ILE A 89 -15.92 2.17 -11.15
N PRO A 90 -16.58 2.52 -12.28
CA PRO A 90 -17.06 1.54 -13.25
C PRO A 90 -15.90 0.93 -14.05
N ARG A 91 -16.19 -0.21 -14.68
CA ARG A 91 -15.24 -0.98 -15.51
C ARG A 91 -14.58 -0.12 -16.59
N ASP A 92 -15.36 0.68 -17.32
CA ASP A 92 -14.83 1.51 -18.41
C ASP A 92 -13.91 2.62 -17.89
N ASP A 93 -14.24 3.25 -16.76
CA ASP A 93 -13.38 4.28 -16.15
C ASP A 93 -12.05 3.68 -15.69
N TYR A 94 -12.07 2.48 -15.11
CA TYR A 94 -10.86 1.76 -14.74
C TYR A 94 -9.99 1.43 -15.97
N ALA A 95 -10.58 0.86 -17.02
CA ALA A 95 -9.86 0.50 -18.24
C ALA A 95 -9.25 1.72 -18.94
N ASN A 96 -10.02 2.81 -19.06
CA ASN A 96 -9.56 4.05 -19.68
C ASN A 96 -8.48 4.75 -18.82
N SER A 97 -8.59 4.73 -17.49
CA SER A 97 -7.59 5.31 -16.59
C SER A 97 -6.24 4.59 -16.69
N LEU A 98 -6.26 3.25 -16.75
CA LEU A 98 -5.06 2.45 -16.96
C LEU A 98 -4.42 2.71 -18.33
N ALA A 99 -5.24 2.71 -19.39
CA ALA A 99 -4.77 2.97 -20.74
C ALA A 99 -4.18 4.38 -20.89
N GLY A 100 -4.82 5.40 -20.30
CA GLY A 100 -4.34 6.78 -20.33
C GLY A 100 -3.04 6.97 -19.54
N SER A 101 -2.89 6.29 -18.39
CA SER A 101 -1.75 6.51 -17.49
C SER A 101 -0.52 5.69 -17.84
N TYR A 102 -0.71 4.46 -18.32
CA TYR A 102 0.39 3.54 -18.65
C TYR A 102 0.61 3.37 -20.16
N GLY A 103 -0.25 4.01 -20.96
CA GLY A 103 -0.25 3.92 -22.42
C GLY A 103 -0.93 2.64 -22.93
N GLY A 104 -1.27 2.66 -24.21
CA GLY A 104 -1.93 1.55 -24.89
C GLY A 104 -3.44 1.71 -25.01
N ALA A 105 -4.11 0.63 -25.40
CA ALA A 105 -5.55 0.61 -25.61
C ALA A 105 -6.29 0.06 -24.39
N ALA A 106 -7.48 0.60 -24.10
CA ALA A 106 -8.35 0.17 -23.01
C ALA A 106 -8.80 -1.31 -23.13
N ASP A 107 -8.76 -1.86 -24.35
CA ASP A 107 -9.05 -3.26 -24.66
C ASP A 107 -7.79 -4.12 -24.85
N SER A 108 -6.63 -3.63 -24.42
CA SER A 108 -5.39 -4.42 -24.44
C SER A 108 -5.53 -5.73 -23.66
N VAL A 109 -4.74 -6.74 -24.03
CA VAL A 109 -4.80 -8.08 -23.42
C VAL A 109 -4.57 -8.01 -21.90
N GLY A 110 -3.62 -7.17 -21.44
CA GLY A 110 -3.36 -6.97 -20.03
C GLY A 110 -4.55 -6.37 -19.26
N ILE A 111 -5.18 -5.31 -19.80
CA ILE A 111 -6.36 -4.72 -19.15
C ILE A 111 -7.53 -5.72 -19.14
N ARG A 112 -7.76 -6.43 -20.25
CA ARG A 112 -8.79 -7.49 -20.31
C ARG A 112 -8.54 -8.60 -19.29
N CYS A 113 -7.29 -8.98 -19.07
CA CYS A 113 -6.94 -9.96 -18.05
C CYS A 113 -7.36 -9.48 -16.65
N LEU A 114 -7.02 -8.24 -16.28
CA LEU A 114 -7.43 -7.65 -14.99
C LEU A 114 -8.95 -7.62 -14.82
N LEU A 115 -9.67 -7.18 -15.86
CA LEU A 115 -11.12 -7.09 -15.86
C LEU A 115 -11.84 -8.43 -15.70
N GLY A 116 -11.18 -9.54 -16.09
CA GLY A 116 -11.69 -10.90 -15.96
C GLY A 116 -11.46 -11.54 -14.60
N LEU A 117 -10.55 -11.00 -13.78
CA LEU A 117 -10.25 -11.53 -12.44
C LEU A 117 -11.10 -10.94 -11.34
N ILE A 118 -11.63 -9.73 -11.54
CA ILE A 118 -12.46 -9.09 -10.54
C ILE A 118 -13.81 -9.81 -10.54
N PRO A 119 -14.24 -10.40 -9.41
CA PRO A 119 -15.58 -10.92 -9.30
C PRO A 119 -16.51 -9.72 -9.49
N VAL A 120 -17.32 -9.74 -10.55
CA VAL A 120 -18.40 -8.76 -10.72
C VAL A 120 -19.16 -8.79 -9.40
N PRO A 121 -19.24 -7.69 -8.63
CA PRO A 121 -20.03 -7.69 -7.43
C PRO A 121 -21.43 -8.12 -7.84
N GLU A 122 -21.89 -9.29 -7.38
CA GLU A 122 -23.32 -9.57 -7.38
C GLU A 122 -23.94 -8.35 -6.74
N ALA A 123 -24.81 -7.65 -7.48
CA ALA A 123 -25.46 -6.45 -7.01
C ALA A 123 -25.94 -6.73 -5.59
N VAL A 124 -25.39 -6.02 -4.59
CA VAL A 124 -25.77 -6.22 -3.20
C VAL A 124 -27.29 -6.07 -3.18
N PRO A 125 -28.06 -7.13 -2.86
CA PRO A 125 -29.51 -7.03 -2.88
C PRO A 125 -29.89 -5.86 -1.97
N PRO A 126 -30.80 -4.96 -2.39
CA PRO A 126 -31.10 -3.76 -1.65
C PRO A 126 -31.40 -4.17 -0.21
N SER A 127 -30.66 -3.59 0.74
CA SER A 127 -30.84 -3.86 2.16
C SER A 127 -32.33 -3.64 2.47
N ARG A 128 -33.05 -4.72 2.81
CA ARG A 128 -34.42 -4.60 3.31
C ARG A 128 -34.34 -3.80 4.59
N MET A 129 -34.56 -2.48 4.51
CA MET A 129 -34.72 -1.64 5.69
C MET A 129 -35.85 -2.26 6.53
N PRO A 130 -35.66 -2.47 7.84
CA PRO A 130 -36.76 -2.87 8.71
C PRO A 130 -37.83 -1.78 8.62
N ARG A 131 -39.01 -2.12 8.10
CA ARG A 131 -40.19 -1.27 8.26
C ARG A 131 -40.56 -1.32 9.75
N TYR A 132 -40.21 -0.27 10.48
CA TYR A 132 -40.85 0.03 11.76
C TYR A 132 -42.33 0.33 11.45
N GLN A 133 -43.20 -0.62 11.82
CA GLN A 133 -44.64 -0.41 11.97
C GLN A 133 -44.92 -0.15 13.44
#